data_AF-A0A7Y5SN45-F1
#
_entry.id   AF-A0A7Y5SN45-F1
#
_cell.length_a   1.000
_cell.length_b   1.000
_cell.length_c   1.000
_cell.angle_alpha   90.00
_cell.angle_beta   90.00
_cell.angle_gamma   90.00
#
_symmetry.space_group_name_H-M   'P 1'
#
loop_
_entity.id
_entity.type
_entity.pdbx_description
1 polymer ?
#
loop_
_entity_poly.entity_id
_entity_poly.type
_entity_poly.pdbx_seq_one_letter_code
_entity_poly.pdbx_strand_id
1 'polypeptide(L)'
;GDAPQPRTAADAWVAAMADTLFKSSPADAAEAAAAALAEGFSAEAIGEAICLAANQLVLRDAGRPASQAKPPEKPVGSVHGDSIGVHASDSANAWRNMAKTGDRRNRVACLVLGAHQVARDRLARGGDFLSWQPYPRAEHLEKVRGKSPQDFLSEAEAAIRENDQARACAAVYRFHELSPDAQPVFDLLLRYSVSEDGALHAEKYFQTVAEDFSATRPSLRWRHLLGLARVTASAYGYPAPGLEEAQGLLGT
;
A
#
# COMPACT_ATOMS: atom_id res chain seq x y z
N GLY A 1 -27.35 -28.32 -7.79
CA GLY A 1 -27.00 -28.36 -6.36
C GLY A 1 -26.50 -27.00 -6.00
N ASP A 2 -27.15 -26.33 -5.05
CA ASP A 2 -26.77 -24.99 -4.64
C ASP A 2 -25.33 -24.99 -4.13
N ALA A 3 -24.52 -24.06 -4.65
CA ALA A 3 -23.17 -23.87 -4.16
C ALA A 3 -23.25 -23.48 -2.67
N PRO A 4 -22.44 -24.09 -1.78
CA PRO A 4 -22.40 -23.69 -0.39
C PRO A 4 -22.09 -22.19 -0.28
N GLN A 5 -22.81 -21.48 0.59
CA GLN A 5 -22.57 -20.05 0.80
C GLN A 5 -21.14 -19.83 1.30
N PRO A 6 -20.45 -18.77 0.82
CA PRO A 6 -19.11 -18.47 1.28
C PRO A 6 -19.06 -18.25 2.80
N ARG A 7 -18.05 -18.81 3.47
CA ARG A 7 -17.77 -18.51 4.88
C ARG A 7 -17.44 -17.03 5.01
N THR A 8 -18.12 -16.36 5.93
CA THR A 8 -17.84 -14.96 6.24
C THR A 8 -16.51 -14.89 7.01
N ALA A 9 -15.53 -14.20 6.46
CA ALA A 9 -14.27 -13.93 7.13
C ALA A 9 -14.39 -12.72 8.07
N ALA A 10 -14.06 -12.93 9.35
CA ALA A 10 -13.90 -11.85 10.32
C ALA A 10 -12.61 -11.06 10.05
N ASP A 11 -12.54 -9.82 10.54
CA ASP A 11 -11.38 -8.93 10.41
C ASP A 11 -10.08 -9.59 10.89
N ALA A 12 -10.15 -10.31 12.03
CA ALA A 12 -9.03 -11.06 12.59
C ALA A 12 -8.54 -12.16 11.65
N TRP A 13 -9.45 -12.84 10.93
CA TRP A 13 -9.06 -13.86 9.96
C TRP A 13 -8.34 -13.24 8.76
N VAL A 14 -8.83 -12.12 8.22
CA VAL A 14 -8.15 -11.45 7.09
C VAL A 14 -6.79 -10.89 7.50
N ALA A 15 -6.69 -10.31 8.69
CA ALA A 15 -5.41 -9.86 9.24
C ALA A 15 -4.42 -11.04 9.41
N ALA A 16 -4.87 -12.18 9.94
CA ALA A 16 -4.05 -13.37 10.10
C ALA A 16 -3.64 -13.95 8.74
N MET A 17 -4.56 -14.03 7.78
CA MET A 17 -4.28 -14.50 6.43
C MET A 17 -3.25 -13.60 5.73
N ALA A 18 -3.38 -12.27 5.83
CA ALA A 18 -2.39 -11.34 5.29
C ALA A 18 -1.00 -11.55 5.89
N ASP A 19 -0.93 -11.79 7.22
CA ASP A 19 0.32 -12.10 7.92
C ASP A 19 0.91 -13.44 7.49
N THR A 20 0.09 -14.49 7.33
CA THR A 20 0.49 -15.79 6.77
C THR A 20 1.09 -15.61 5.37
N LEU A 21 0.36 -14.96 4.46
CA LEU A 21 0.81 -14.72 3.09
C LEU A 21 2.13 -13.94 3.05
N PHE A 22 2.28 -12.93 3.91
CA PHE A 22 3.49 -12.12 3.99
C PHE A 22 4.68 -12.90 4.55
N LYS A 23 4.48 -13.83 5.50
CA LYS A 23 5.56 -14.56 6.19
C LYS A 23 5.97 -15.86 5.49
N SER A 24 5.07 -16.47 4.74
CA SER A 24 5.29 -17.74 4.05
C SER A 24 6.34 -17.70 2.94
N SER A 25 6.77 -18.87 2.46
CA SER A 25 7.43 -18.99 1.17
C SER A 25 6.41 -18.76 0.03
N PRO A 26 6.84 -18.48 -1.21
CA PRO A 26 5.91 -18.30 -2.33
C PRO A 26 5.01 -19.53 -2.58
N ALA A 27 5.54 -20.74 -2.41
CA ALA A 27 4.77 -21.97 -2.56
C ALA A 27 3.72 -22.11 -1.44
N ASP A 28 4.13 -21.92 -0.19
CA ASP A 28 3.23 -22.05 0.97
C ASP A 28 2.15 -20.94 0.97
N ALA A 29 2.47 -19.75 0.47
CA ALA A 29 1.50 -18.66 0.31
C ALA A 29 0.42 -19.01 -0.72
N ALA A 30 0.82 -19.58 -1.86
CA ALA A 30 -0.12 -20.10 -2.86
C ALA A 30 -1.00 -21.22 -2.29
N GLU A 31 -0.40 -22.16 -1.55
CA GLU A 31 -1.12 -23.26 -0.91
C GLU A 31 -2.10 -22.75 0.14
N ALA A 32 -1.71 -21.79 0.97
CA ALA A 32 -2.60 -21.16 1.95
C ALA A 32 -3.83 -20.52 1.28
N ALA A 33 -3.64 -19.80 0.17
CA ALA A 33 -4.76 -19.21 -0.57
C ALA A 33 -5.67 -20.27 -1.20
N ALA A 34 -5.09 -21.35 -1.74
CA ALA A 34 -5.84 -22.48 -2.27
C ALA A 34 -6.65 -23.22 -1.18
N ALA A 35 -6.04 -23.42 -0.01
CA ALA A 35 -6.69 -24.03 1.15
C ALA A 35 -7.86 -23.17 1.64
N ALA A 36 -7.67 -21.85 1.77
CA ALA A 36 -8.76 -20.94 2.15
C ALA A 36 -9.95 -20.98 1.17
N LEU A 37 -9.67 -21.06 -0.14
CA LEU A 37 -10.72 -21.26 -1.16
C LEU A 37 -11.44 -22.60 -0.99
N ALA A 38 -10.71 -23.68 -0.71
CA ALA A 38 -11.26 -25.02 -0.51
C ALA A 38 -12.12 -25.10 0.77
N GLU A 39 -11.73 -24.38 1.82
CA GLU A 39 -12.49 -24.24 3.06
C GLU A 39 -13.75 -23.38 2.92
N GLY A 40 -13.91 -22.70 1.78
CA GLY A 40 -15.10 -21.93 1.43
C GLY A 40 -15.03 -20.45 1.79
N PHE A 41 -13.84 -19.89 2.09
CA PHE A 41 -13.70 -18.43 2.25
C PHE A 41 -13.93 -17.70 0.92
N SER A 42 -14.48 -16.49 0.99
CA SER A 42 -14.77 -15.71 -0.21
C SER A 42 -13.50 -15.23 -0.92
N ALA A 43 -13.60 -15.12 -2.24
CA ALA A 43 -12.53 -14.59 -3.08
C ALA A 43 -12.15 -13.15 -2.70
N GLU A 44 -13.14 -12.36 -2.27
CA GLU A 44 -12.97 -10.99 -1.83
C GLU A 44 -12.10 -10.93 -0.56
N ALA A 45 -12.36 -11.79 0.43
CA ALA A 45 -11.59 -11.81 1.68
C ALA A 45 -10.13 -12.24 1.45
N ILE A 46 -9.90 -13.19 0.55
CA ILE A 46 -8.55 -13.64 0.19
C ILE A 46 -7.82 -12.54 -0.60
N GLY A 47 -8.49 -11.91 -1.57
CA GLY A 47 -7.94 -10.80 -2.34
C GLY A 47 -7.58 -9.60 -1.45
N GLU A 48 -8.41 -9.31 -0.45
CA GLU A 48 -8.12 -8.28 0.57
C GLU A 48 -6.88 -8.63 1.40
N ALA A 49 -6.74 -9.89 1.83
CA ALA A 49 -5.54 -10.35 2.54
C ALA A 49 -4.27 -10.22 1.69
N ILE A 50 -4.36 -10.50 0.38
CA ILE A 50 -3.24 -10.32 -0.57
C ILE A 50 -2.86 -8.84 -0.68
N CYS A 51 -3.83 -7.93 -0.85
CA CYS A 51 -3.57 -6.47 -0.88
C CYS A 51 -2.93 -5.98 0.43
N LEU A 52 -3.43 -6.44 1.59
CA LEU A 52 -2.85 -6.09 2.90
C LEU A 52 -1.43 -6.64 3.08
N ALA A 53 -1.15 -7.85 2.58
CA ALA A 53 0.19 -8.43 2.58
C ALA A 53 1.14 -7.63 1.68
N ALA A 54 0.67 -7.16 0.52
CA ALA A 54 1.47 -6.34 -0.39
C ALA A 54 1.77 -4.96 0.22
N ASN A 55 0.78 -4.36 0.88
CA ASN A 55 0.96 -3.11 1.61
C ASN A 55 2.01 -3.22 2.74
N GLN A 56 2.22 -4.41 3.34
CA GLN A 56 3.32 -4.61 4.29
C GLN A 56 4.70 -4.36 3.66
N LEU A 57 4.86 -4.60 2.35
CA LEU A 57 6.11 -4.27 1.67
C LEU A 57 6.32 -2.76 1.65
N VAL A 58 5.28 -1.95 1.41
CA VAL A 58 5.40 -0.49 1.54
C VAL A 58 5.63 -0.06 2.97
N LEU A 59 4.93 -0.65 3.94
CA LEU A 59 5.04 -0.22 5.33
C LEU A 59 6.33 -0.67 6.00
N ARG A 60 7.03 -1.69 5.52
CA ARG A 60 8.24 -2.23 6.17
C ARG A 60 9.53 -1.93 5.44
N ASP A 61 9.48 -1.52 4.17
CA ASP A 61 10.68 -1.26 3.35
C ASP A 61 11.62 -0.30 4.08
N ALA A 62 12.88 -0.65 4.32
CA ALA A 62 13.85 0.28 4.88
C ALA A 62 14.30 1.36 3.87
N GLY A 63 13.81 1.26 2.63
CA GLY A 63 14.16 2.13 1.51
C GLY A 63 15.33 1.60 0.71
N ARG A 64 15.53 2.18 -0.48
CA ARG A 64 16.60 1.75 -1.41
C ARG A 64 17.97 1.77 -0.71
N PRO A 65 18.74 0.67 -0.73
CA PRO A 65 20.14 0.70 -0.29
C PRO A 65 21.01 1.48 -1.29
N ALA A 66 22.24 1.83 -0.87
CA ALA A 66 23.21 2.55 -1.72
C ALA A 66 23.43 1.89 -3.10
N SER A 67 23.42 0.56 -3.18
CA SER A 67 23.59 -0.19 -4.43
C SER A 67 22.40 -0.09 -5.39
N GLN A 68 21.24 0.38 -4.93
CA GLN A 68 20.02 0.50 -5.73
C GLN A 68 19.57 1.95 -5.92
N ALA A 69 20.26 2.91 -5.29
CA ALA A 69 19.97 4.33 -5.45
C ALA A 69 20.35 4.82 -6.85
N LYS A 70 19.56 5.75 -7.39
CA LYS A 70 19.82 6.45 -8.65
C LYS A 70 19.68 7.96 -8.41
N PRO A 71 20.69 8.63 -7.84
CA PRO A 71 20.62 10.06 -7.58
C PRO A 71 20.65 10.88 -8.88
N PRO A 72 19.97 12.05 -8.94
CA PRO A 72 19.21 12.63 -7.84
C PRO A 72 17.84 11.98 -7.61
N GLU A 73 17.24 11.33 -8.62
CA GLU A 73 15.81 11.03 -8.67
C GLU A 73 15.36 10.02 -7.61
N LYS A 74 16.20 9.06 -7.25
CA LYS A 74 15.86 7.94 -6.34
C LYS A 74 17.00 7.73 -5.33
N PRO A 75 17.13 8.58 -4.30
CA PRO A 75 18.24 8.50 -3.37
C PRO A 75 18.13 7.27 -2.45
N VAL A 76 19.17 7.06 -1.65
CA VAL A 76 19.17 6.07 -0.55
C VAL A 76 18.01 6.35 0.40
N GLY A 77 17.33 5.29 0.84
CA GLY A 77 16.18 5.39 1.77
C GLY A 77 14.85 5.75 1.11
N SER A 78 14.83 6.05 -0.20
CA SER A 78 13.58 6.31 -0.92
C SER A 78 12.73 5.05 -1.10
N VAL A 79 11.39 5.23 -1.11
CA VAL A 79 10.38 4.18 -1.35
C VAL A 79 9.34 4.56 -2.41
N HIS A 80 9.53 5.69 -3.10
CA HIS A 80 8.70 6.10 -4.24
C HIS A 80 9.13 5.44 -5.57
N GLY A 81 8.45 5.77 -6.66
CA GLY A 81 8.83 5.32 -8.00
C GLY A 81 8.72 3.81 -8.17
N ASP A 82 9.77 3.19 -8.72
CA ASP A 82 9.81 1.75 -9.00
C ASP A 82 10.13 0.89 -7.76
N SER A 83 9.70 1.30 -6.57
CA SER A 83 9.95 0.54 -5.33
C SER A 83 9.16 -0.78 -5.31
N ILE A 84 9.68 -1.77 -4.58
CA ILE A 84 9.04 -3.09 -4.54
C ILE A 84 7.66 -3.03 -3.91
N GLY A 85 7.47 -2.23 -2.86
CA GLY A 85 6.18 -2.09 -2.20
C GLY A 85 5.10 -1.49 -3.10
N VAL A 86 5.43 -0.44 -3.85
CA VAL A 86 4.49 0.19 -4.80
C VAL A 86 4.04 -0.83 -5.85
N HIS A 87 5.00 -1.48 -6.53
CA HIS A 87 4.67 -2.44 -7.57
C HIS A 87 3.96 -3.69 -7.06
N ALA A 88 4.33 -4.19 -5.88
CA ALA A 88 3.65 -5.34 -5.28
C ALA A 88 2.19 -5.00 -4.95
N SER A 89 1.92 -3.79 -4.47
CA SER A 89 0.56 -3.31 -4.19
C SER A 89 -0.26 -3.18 -5.47
N ASP A 90 0.29 -2.55 -6.51
CA ASP A 90 -0.38 -2.45 -7.82
C ASP A 90 -0.69 -3.83 -8.40
N SER A 91 0.26 -4.76 -8.29
CA SER A 91 0.08 -6.14 -8.77
C SER A 91 -1.00 -6.87 -7.99
N ALA A 92 -1.02 -6.74 -6.65
CA ALA A 92 -2.04 -7.32 -5.79
C ALA A 92 -3.44 -6.78 -6.10
N ASN A 93 -3.56 -5.46 -6.28
CA ASN A 93 -4.80 -4.81 -6.71
C ASN A 93 -5.28 -5.38 -8.06
N ALA A 94 -4.39 -5.48 -9.04
CA ALA A 94 -4.71 -6.05 -10.35
C ALA A 94 -5.18 -7.51 -10.24
N TRP A 95 -4.49 -8.36 -9.47
CA TRP A 95 -4.91 -9.75 -9.24
C TRP A 95 -6.30 -9.84 -8.62
N ARG A 96 -6.58 -9.02 -7.60
CA ARG A 96 -7.90 -8.97 -6.96
C ARG A 96 -8.99 -8.54 -7.95
N ASN A 97 -8.74 -7.51 -8.75
CA ASN A 97 -9.73 -7.02 -9.70
C ASN A 97 -9.99 -8.01 -10.84
N MET A 98 -8.94 -8.68 -11.36
CA MET A 98 -9.12 -9.80 -12.30
C MET A 98 -9.88 -10.98 -11.67
N ALA A 99 -9.64 -11.27 -10.39
CA ALA A 99 -10.37 -12.32 -9.67
C ALA A 99 -11.87 -12.01 -9.51
N LYS A 100 -12.25 -10.72 -9.42
CA LYS A 100 -13.65 -10.28 -9.33
C LYS A 100 -14.40 -10.44 -10.65
N THR A 101 -13.75 -10.21 -11.79
CA THR A 101 -14.39 -10.23 -13.12
C THR A 101 -14.23 -11.55 -13.87
N GLY A 102 -13.26 -12.38 -13.47
CA GLY A 102 -12.98 -13.66 -14.12
C GLY A 102 -13.99 -14.76 -13.81
N ASP A 103 -14.01 -15.80 -14.65
CA ASP A 103 -14.73 -17.04 -14.35
C ASP A 103 -14.15 -17.76 -13.11
N ARG A 104 -14.77 -18.87 -12.69
CA ARG A 104 -14.32 -19.62 -11.50
C ARG A 104 -12.85 -20.06 -11.60
N ARG A 105 -12.40 -20.52 -12.77
CA ARG A 105 -11.03 -21.01 -12.96
C ARG A 105 -10.04 -19.86 -12.86
N ASN A 106 -10.31 -18.76 -13.56
CA ASN A 106 -9.45 -17.58 -13.58
C ASN A 106 -9.42 -16.89 -12.22
N ARG A 107 -10.55 -16.84 -11.51
CA ARG A 107 -10.61 -16.34 -10.12
C ARG A 107 -9.70 -17.11 -9.18
N VAL A 108 -9.78 -18.44 -9.19
CA VAL A 108 -8.90 -19.29 -8.37
C VAL A 108 -7.44 -19.06 -8.76
N ALA A 109 -7.12 -19.05 -10.05
CA ALA A 109 -5.76 -18.81 -10.53
C ALA A 109 -5.22 -17.44 -10.09
N CYS A 110 -6.00 -16.37 -10.23
CA CYS A 110 -5.59 -15.02 -9.84
C CYS A 110 -5.25 -14.93 -8.35
N LEU A 111 -6.04 -15.57 -7.48
CA LEU A 111 -5.82 -15.51 -6.03
C LEU A 111 -4.60 -16.34 -5.60
N VAL A 112 -4.45 -17.54 -6.16
CA VAL A 112 -3.28 -18.40 -5.86
C VAL A 112 -1.99 -17.76 -6.38
N LEU A 113 -2.01 -17.20 -7.59
CA LEU A 113 -0.86 -16.49 -8.16
C LEU A 113 -0.58 -15.17 -7.43
N GLY A 114 -1.60 -14.42 -7.04
CA GLY A 114 -1.44 -13.19 -6.25
C GLY A 114 -0.79 -13.45 -4.89
N ALA A 115 -1.23 -14.50 -4.21
CA ALA A 115 -0.64 -14.98 -2.95
C ALA A 115 0.83 -15.43 -3.12
N HIS A 116 1.13 -16.19 -4.18
CA HIS A 116 2.51 -16.53 -4.51
C HIS A 116 3.37 -15.29 -4.78
N GLN A 117 2.83 -14.37 -5.58
CA GLN A 117 3.54 -13.19 -6.06
C GLN A 117 3.94 -12.27 -4.92
N VAL A 118 3.05 -11.99 -3.96
CA VAL A 118 3.37 -11.11 -2.83
C VAL A 118 4.49 -11.67 -1.95
N ALA A 119 4.46 -12.98 -1.67
CA ALA A 119 5.51 -13.67 -0.93
C ALA A 119 6.84 -13.70 -1.71
N ARG A 120 6.78 -13.80 -3.04
CA ARG A 120 7.95 -13.72 -3.92
C ARG A 120 8.55 -12.33 -3.95
N ASP A 121 7.73 -11.29 -4.06
CA ASP A 121 8.18 -9.90 -4.13
C ASP A 121 8.95 -9.49 -2.88
N ARG A 122 8.52 -9.96 -1.71
CA ARG A 122 9.26 -9.82 -0.44
C ARG A 122 10.70 -10.33 -0.53
N LEU A 123 10.95 -11.40 -1.29
CA LEU A 123 12.26 -12.04 -1.40
C LEU A 123 13.09 -11.47 -2.57
N ALA A 124 12.45 -11.11 -3.68
CA ALA A 124 13.10 -10.93 -4.98
C ALA A 124 13.97 -9.67 -5.13
N ARG A 125 13.71 -8.60 -4.35
CA ARG A 125 14.49 -7.33 -4.44
C ARG A 125 15.54 -7.14 -3.35
N GLY A 126 15.70 -8.14 -2.48
CA GLY A 126 16.49 -8.00 -1.27
C GLY A 126 15.81 -7.08 -0.25
N GLY A 127 16.21 -7.22 1.01
CA GLY A 127 15.59 -6.53 2.14
C GLY A 127 15.13 -7.52 3.19
N ASP A 128 15.35 -7.16 4.45
CA ASP A 128 15.03 -8.00 5.59
C ASP A 128 13.64 -7.67 6.13
N PHE A 129 12.65 -7.75 5.23
CA PHE A 129 11.26 -7.35 5.49
C PHE A 129 10.63 -8.02 6.71
N LEU A 130 11.12 -9.22 7.09
CA LEU A 130 10.64 -9.95 8.25
C LEU A 130 11.22 -9.42 9.57
N SER A 131 12.42 -8.84 9.56
CA SER A 131 12.99 -8.20 10.75
C SER A 131 12.57 -6.73 10.88
N TRP A 132 12.17 -6.09 9.79
CA TRP A 132 11.75 -4.70 9.79
C TRP A 132 10.34 -4.50 10.32
N GLN A 133 10.17 -3.50 11.17
CA GLN A 133 8.88 -3.13 11.75
C GLN A 133 8.10 -2.20 10.82
N PRO A 134 6.77 -2.36 10.73
CA PRO A 134 5.93 -1.55 9.87
C PRO A 134 5.83 -0.12 10.40
N TYR A 135 5.67 0.85 9.50
CA TYR A 135 5.39 2.23 9.84
C TYR A 135 3.90 2.46 10.14
N PRO A 136 3.57 3.47 10.96
CA PRO A 136 4.49 4.20 11.83
C PRO A 136 4.93 3.34 13.03
N ARG A 137 6.17 3.53 13.48
CA ARG A 137 6.69 2.89 14.70
C ARG A 137 6.36 3.76 15.93
N ALA A 138 6.45 3.19 17.12
CA ALA A 138 6.11 3.87 18.37
C ALA A 138 6.89 5.19 18.53
N GLU A 139 8.18 5.18 18.22
CA GLU A 139 9.06 6.35 18.30
C GLU A 139 8.69 7.48 17.32
N HIS A 140 7.96 7.18 16.23
CA HIS A 140 7.45 8.18 15.30
C HIS A 140 6.15 8.80 15.83
N LEU A 141 5.27 7.96 16.38
CA LEU A 141 4.01 8.37 17.01
C LEU A 141 4.23 9.25 18.25
N GLU A 142 5.35 9.05 18.95
CA GLU A 142 5.77 9.85 20.09
C GLU A 142 6.35 11.21 19.72
N LYS A 143 6.66 11.48 18.45
CA LYS A 143 7.23 12.76 18.00
C LYS A 143 6.20 13.71 17.40
N VAL A 144 5.15 13.16 16.81
CA VAL A 144 4.04 13.95 16.26
C VAL A 144 3.22 14.56 17.40
N ARG A 145 2.89 15.84 17.26
CA ARG A 145 2.13 16.64 18.23
C ARG A 145 0.95 17.29 17.53
N GLY A 146 -0.22 17.21 18.15
CA GLY A 146 -1.47 17.75 17.61
C GLY A 146 -2.61 17.36 18.52
N LYS A 147 -3.73 18.08 18.42
CA LYS A 147 -4.93 17.83 19.23
C LYS A 147 -6.19 17.67 18.39
N SER A 148 -6.15 18.09 17.12
CA SER A 148 -7.26 18.00 16.20
C SER A 148 -6.87 17.26 14.90
N PRO A 149 -7.84 16.71 14.15
CA PRO A 149 -7.59 16.20 12.80
C PRO A 149 -6.89 17.23 11.90
N GLN A 150 -7.27 18.51 12.00
CA GLN A 150 -6.66 19.56 11.20
C GLN A 150 -5.17 19.77 11.53
N ASP A 151 -4.81 19.71 12.81
CA ASP A 151 -3.40 19.82 13.23
C ASP A 151 -2.57 18.70 12.60
N PHE A 152 -3.08 17.47 12.61
CA PHE A 152 -2.40 16.32 12.02
C PHE A 152 -2.35 16.35 10.50
N LEU A 153 -3.34 16.95 9.84
CA LEU A 153 -3.31 17.17 8.39
C LEU A 153 -2.22 18.17 8.01
N SER A 154 -2.11 19.28 8.75
CA SER A 154 -1.04 20.27 8.56
C SER A 154 0.35 19.69 8.87
N GLU A 155 0.46 18.86 9.91
CA GLU A 155 1.68 18.14 10.24
C GLU A 155 2.10 17.16 9.13
N ALA A 156 1.14 16.42 8.55
CA ALA A 156 1.40 15.52 7.43
C ALA A 156 1.91 16.29 6.19
N GLU A 157 1.30 17.44 5.87
CA GLU A 157 1.75 18.29 4.77
C GLU A 157 3.18 18.81 4.98
N ALA A 158 3.49 19.29 6.20
CA ALA A 158 4.85 19.74 6.54
C ALA A 158 5.87 18.60 6.38
N ALA A 159 5.55 17.41 6.90
CA ALA A 159 6.41 16.23 6.79
C ALA A 159 6.65 15.80 5.34
N ILE A 160 5.62 15.87 4.48
CA ILE A 160 5.77 15.58 3.04
C ILE A 160 6.77 16.55 2.41
N ARG A 161 6.62 17.85 2.67
CA ARG A 161 7.51 18.89 2.12
C ARG A 161 8.96 18.80 2.61
N GLU A 162 9.18 18.14 3.75
CA GLU A 162 10.49 17.88 4.35
C GLU A 162 11.08 16.51 3.97
N ASN A 163 10.41 15.73 3.10
CA ASN A 163 10.72 14.33 2.79
C ASN A 163 10.74 13.38 4.01
N ASP A 164 10.09 13.76 5.12
CA ASP A 164 10.03 12.94 6.33
C ASP A 164 8.89 11.90 6.23
N GLN A 165 9.24 10.77 5.63
CA GLN A 165 8.35 9.61 5.47
C GLN A 165 7.76 9.12 6.80
N ALA A 166 8.57 9.13 7.87
CA ALA A 166 8.19 8.58 9.17
C ALA A 166 7.13 9.44 9.85
N ARG A 167 7.37 10.75 9.85
CA ARG A 167 6.48 11.77 10.40
C ARG A 167 5.19 11.87 9.61
N ALA A 168 5.25 11.79 8.27
CA ALA A 168 4.05 11.77 7.43
C ALA A 168 3.12 10.58 7.76
N CYS A 169 3.68 9.37 7.90
CA CYS A 169 2.90 8.20 8.33
C CYS A 169 2.30 8.39 9.72
N ALA A 170 3.10 8.86 10.68
CA ALA A 170 2.66 9.04 12.05
C ALA A 170 1.55 10.09 12.18
N ALA A 171 1.63 11.19 11.42
CA ALA A 171 0.61 12.22 11.38
C ALA A 171 -0.72 11.70 10.81
N VAL A 172 -0.68 10.97 9.68
CA VAL A 172 -1.90 10.34 9.12
C VAL A 172 -2.49 9.29 10.06
N TYR A 173 -1.66 8.54 10.78
CA TYR A 173 -2.14 7.62 11.80
C TYR A 173 -2.87 8.35 12.94
N ARG A 174 -2.28 9.43 13.48
CA ARG A 174 -2.92 10.24 14.53
C ARG A 174 -4.20 10.93 14.06
N PHE A 175 -4.25 11.34 12.79
CA PHE A 175 -5.47 11.84 12.17
C PHE A 175 -6.59 10.80 12.24
N HIS A 176 -6.30 9.55 11.84
CA HIS A 176 -7.28 8.46 11.84
C HIS A 176 -7.84 8.19 13.25
N GLU A 177 -7.00 8.24 14.28
CA GLU A 177 -7.45 8.02 15.67
C GLU A 177 -8.54 9.01 16.10
N LEU A 178 -8.60 10.20 15.47
CA LEU A 178 -9.56 11.25 15.78
C LEU A 178 -10.68 11.40 14.73
N SER A 179 -10.54 10.81 13.55
CA SER A 179 -11.52 10.94 12.47
C SER A 179 -11.63 9.67 11.61
N PRO A 180 -12.85 9.15 11.36
CA PRO A 180 -13.06 8.08 10.40
C PRO A 180 -13.10 8.59 8.95
N ASP A 181 -13.23 9.90 8.73
CA ASP A 181 -13.33 10.52 7.40
C ASP A 181 -11.94 10.66 6.77
N ALA A 182 -11.68 9.84 5.75
CA ALA A 182 -10.41 9.79 5.05
C ALA A 182 -10.28 10.84 3.94
N GLN A 183 -11.38 11.51 3.54
CA GLN A 183 -11.36 12.39 2.37
C GLN A 183 -10.32 13.52 2.48
N PRO A 184 -10.17 14.22 3.63
CA PRO A 184 -9.15 15.26 3.76
C PRO A 184 -7.71 14.76 3.56
N VAL A 185 -7.44 13.51 3.96
CA VAL A 185 -6.13 12.88 3.75
C VAL A 185 -5.93 12.54 2.28
N PHE A 186 -6.94 11.99 1.59
CA PHE A 186 -6.86 11.75 0.15
C PHE A 186 -6.66 13.05 -0.64
N ASP A 187 -7.39 14.11 -0.30
CA ASP A 187 -7.26 15.41 -0.96
C ASP A 187 -5.86 16.00 -0.81
N LEU A 188 -5.27 15.89 0.39
CA LEU A 188 -3.88 16.29 0.64
C LEU A 188 -2.90 15.50 -0.23
N LEU A 189 -3.00 14.16 -0.21
CA LEU A 189 -2.03 13.27 -0.86
C LEU A 189 -2.14 13.33 -2.39
N LEU A 190 -3.35 13.51 -2.93
CA LEU A 190 -3.60 13.63 -4.37
C LEU A 190 -2.79 14.77 -5.00
N ARG A 191 -2.68 15.91 -4.31
CA ARG A 191 -1.90 17.08 -4.79
C ARG A 191 -0.48 16.68 -5.18
N TYR A 192 0.15 15.87 -4.35
CA TYR A 192 1.54 15.43 -4.53
C TYR A 192 1.67 14.20 -5.42
N SER A 193 0.65 13.34 -5.47
CA SER A 193 0.65 12.17 -6.35
C SER A 193 0.70 12.53 -7.84
N VAL A 194 0.30 13.75 -8.21
CA VAL A 194 0.35 14.25 -9.59
C VAL A 194 1.49 15.25 -9.82
N SER A 195 1.95 15.97 -8.78
CA SER A 195 2.98 17.01 -8.91
C SER A 195 4.40 16.54 -8.69
N GLU A 196 4.60 15.35 -8.10
CA GLU A 196 5.91 14.84 -7.71
C GLU A 196 6.21 13.48 -8.38
N ASP A 197 7.48 13.21 -8.68
CA ASP A 197 7.96 11.95 -9.28
C ASP A 197 7.14 11.53 -10.52
N GLY A 198 7.17 12.36 -11.57
CA GLY A 198 6.25 12.29 -12.72
C GLY A 198 6.43 11.11 -13.68
N ALA A 199 7.02 10.00 -13.23
CA ALA A 199 7.08 8.74 -13.98
C ALA A 199 5.78 7.92 -13.87
N LEU A 200 4.62 8.56 -13.59
CA LEU A 200 3.29 7.95 -13.37
C LEU A 200 3.19 6.93 -12.23
N HIS A 201 4.26 6.69 -11.47
CA HIS A 201 4.26 5.72 -10.36
C HIS A 201 3.38 6.21 -9.22
N ALA A 202 3.48 7.50 -8.87
CA ALA A 202 2.73 8.10 -7.77
C ALA A 202 1.22 8.15 -8.04
N GLU A 203 0.80 8.52 -9.25
CA GLU A 203 -0.61 8.54 -9.66
C GLU A 203 -1.21 7.13 -9.67
N LYS A 204 -0.53 6.17 -10.31
CA LYS A 204 -0.97 4.76 -10.32
C LYS A 204 -1.12 4.23 -8.89
N TYR A 205 -0.14 4.48 -8.02
CA TYR A 205 -0.19 4.00 -6.65
C TYR A 205 -1.28 4.69 -5.82
N PHE A 206 -1.56 5.97 -6.09
CA PHE A 206 -2.71 6.66 -5.50
C PHE A 206 -4.02 5.96 -5.86
N GLN A 207 -4.23 5.61 -7.13
CA GLN A 207 -5.42 4.87 -7.57
C GLN A 207 -5.50 3.49 -6.93
N THR A 208 -4.40 2.74 -6.90
CA THR A 208 -4.29 1.47 -6.19
C THR A 208 -4.74 1.59 -4.73
N VAL A 209 -4.25 2.61 -4.01
CA VAL A 209 -4.61 2.85 -2.61
C VAL A 209 -6.07 3.28 -2.46
N ALA A 210 -6.60 4.12 -3.34
CA ALA A 210 -8.00 4.54 -3.30
C ALA A 210 -8.95 3.33 -3.46
N GLU A 211 -8.68 2.46 -4.44
CA GLU A 211 -9.44 1.24 -4.64
C GLU A 211 -9.29 0.26 -3.47
N ASP A 212 -8.07 0.05 -2.99
CA ASP A 212 -7.79 -0.87 -1.89
C ASP A 212 -8.40 -0.40 -0.58
N PHE A 213 -8.38 0.92 -0.32
CA PHE A 213 -9.03 1.51 0.83
C PHE A 213 -10.55 1.31 0.80
N SER A 214 -11.17 1.49 -0.37
CA SER A 214 -12.61 1.29 -0.57
C SER A 214 -13.02 -0.19 -0.43
N ALA A 215 -12.18 -1.10 -0.93
CA ALA A 215 -12.45 -2.54 -0.93
C ALA A 215 -12.03 -3.28 0.35
N THR A 216 -11.29 -2.63 1.26
CA THR A 216 -10.79 -3.23 2.50
C THR A 216 -11.70 -2.86 3.67
N ARG A 217 -11.85 -3.77 4.65
CA ARG A 217 -12.65 -3.53 5.86
C ARG A 217 -12.21 -2.26 6.62
N PRO A 218 -13.15 -1.54 7.27
CA PRO A 218 -12.85 -0.27 7.98
C PRO A 218 -11.71 -0.34 9.01
N SER A 219 -11.57 -1.47 9.71
CA SER A 219 -10.54 -1.69 10.73
C SER A 219 -9.13 -1.89 10.15
N LEU A 220 -9.00 -2.22 8.86
CA LEU A 220 -7.74 -2.58 8.22
C LEU A 220 -7.33 -1.59 7.12
N ARG A 221 -8.29 -0.89 6.52
CA ARG A 221 -8.09 -0.07 5.30
C ARG A 221 -7.10 1.09 5.46
N TRP A 222 -6.96 1.63 6.67
CA TRP A 222 -6.06 2.77 6.93
C TRP A 222 -4.59 2.43 6.66
N ARG A 223 -4.20 1.16 6.69
CA ARG A 223 -2.83 0.73 6.33
C ARG A 223 -2.43 1.15 4.91
N HIS A 224 -3.39 1.18 3.98
CA HIS A 224 -3.18 1.64 2.61
C HIS A 224 -2.84 3.12 2.55
N LEU A 225 -3.59 3.97 3.28
CA LEU A 225 -3.31 5.41 3.38
C LEU A 225 -2.00 5.73 4.09
N LEU A 226 -1.63 4.96 5.12
CA LEU A 226 -0.31 5.10 5.76
C LEU A 226 0.81 4.83 4.75
N GLY A 227 0.65 3.78 3.92
CA GLY A 227 1.58 3.47 2.83
C GLY A 227 1.65 4.58 1.78
N LEU A 228 0.52 5.17 1.41
CA LEU A 228 0.47 6.30 0.48
C LEU A 228 1.19 7.53 1.04
N ALA A 229 0.88 7.94 2.29
CA ALA A 229 1.55 9.07 2.94
C ALA A 229 3.08 8.89 2.97
N ARG A 230 3.53 7.66 3.22
CA ARG A 230 4.95 7.29 3.16
C ARG A 230 5.57 7.54 1.79
N VAL A 231 4.94 7.01 0.74
CA VAL A 231 5.41 7.11 -0.64
C VAL A 231 5.38 8.56 -1.11
N THR A 232 4.31 9.30 -0.80
CA THR A 232 4.17 10.71 -1.11
C THR A 232 5.28 11.56 -0.51
N ALA A 233 5.57 11.42 0.79
CA ALA A 233 6.69 12.11 1.42
C ALA A 233 8.03 11.71 0.80
N SER A 234 8.20 10.43 0.45
CA SER A 234 9.41 9.99 -0.24
C SER A 234 9.58 10.63 -1.62
N ALA A 235 8.49 10.95 -2.33
CA ALA A 235 8.49 11.45 -3.70
C ALA A 235 8.61 12.97 -3.82
N TYR A 236 8.35 13.72 -2.74
CA TYR A 236 8.33 15.18 -2.79
C TYR A 236 9.67 15.78 -3.24
N GLY A 237 9.61 16.85 -4.03
CA GLY A 237 10.78 17.57 -4.54
C GLY A 237 11.39 16.94 -5.79
N TYR A 238 10.83 15.83 -6.30
CA TYR A 238 11.27 15.22 -7.55
C TYR A 238 10.41 15.70 -8.73
N PRO A 239 11.03 16.12 -9.85
CA PRO A 239 10.31 16.69 -10.98
C PRO A 239 9.18 15.78 -11.50
N ALA A 240 8.10 16.42 -11.96
CA ALA A 240 7.05 15.77 -12.74
C ALA A 240 6.92 16.41 -14.14
N PRO A 241 7.83 16.09 -15.08
CA PRO A 241 7.88 16.77 -16.39
C PRO A 241 6.58 16.64 -17.18
N GLY A 242 5.87 15.51 -17.05
CA GLY A 242 4.58 15.32 -17.73
C GLY A 242 3.49 16.28 -17.26
N LEU A 243 3.51 16.69 -15.97
CA LEU A 243 2.57 17.70 -15.47
C LEU A 243 2.92 19.09 -16.03
N GLU A 244 4.20 19.46 -16.01
CA GLU A 244 4.68 20.72 -16.57
C GLU A 244 4.34 20.85 -18.06
N GLU A 245 4.56 19.77 -18.83
CA GLU A 245 4.18 19.71 -20.25
C GLU A 245 2.67 19.84 -20.42
N ALA A 246 1.87 19.12 -19.63
CA ALA A 246 0.40 19.19 -19.70
C ALA A 246 -0.12 20.60 -19.37
N GLN A 247 0.44 21.26 -18.34
CA GLN A 247 0.11 22.64 -17.98
C GLN A 247 0.42 23.60 -19.13
N GLY A 248 1.60 23.46 -19.74
CA GLY A 248 2.00 24.23 -20.92
C GLY A 248 1.04 24.07 -22.11
N LEU A 249 0.57 22.84 -22.37
CA LEU A 249 -0.40 22.55 -23.43
C LEU A 249 -1.81 23.08 -23.12
N LEU A 250 -2.21 23.12 -21.85
CA LEU A 250 -3.52 23.61 -21.40
C LEU A 250 -3.57 25.12 -21.19
N GLY A 251 -2.42 25.80 -21.16
CA GLY A 251 -2.32 27.24 -20.91
C GLY A 251 -2.65 27.63 -19.47
N THR A 252 -2.40 26.74 -18.52
CA THR A 252 -2.64 26.91 -17.07
C THR A 252 -1.36 27.05 -16.29
#